data_AF-X6CMH1-F1
#
_entry.id   AF-X6CMH1-F1
#
_cell.length_a   1.000
_cell.length_b   1.000
_cell.length_c   1.000
_cell.angle_alpha   90.00
_cell.angle_beta   90.00
_cell.angle_gamma   90.00
#
_symmetry.space_group_name_H-M   'P 1'
#
loop_
_entity.id
_entity.type
_entity.pdbx_description
1 polymer ?
#
loop_
_entity_poly.entity_id
_entity_poly.type
_entity_poly.pdbx_seq_one_letter_code
_entity_poly.pdbx_strand_id
1 'polypeptide(L)'
;MTRRYSALSLFKEGLAGQIGWKQAWRSPEPKPAYDAIVIGGGGHGLATAYYLAKNHNVARVAVLEKSWIGGGNTGRSKLRIHVDRGLAAYLWTWMEQATSRPEARA
;
A
#
# COMPACT_ATOMS: atom_id res chain seq x y z
N MET A 1 -4.68 -15.66 19.24
CA MET A 1 -4.22 -14.81 18.13
C MET A 1 -4.49 -13.35 18.43
N THR A 2 -3.46 -12.53 18.34
CA THR A 2 -3.49 -11.08 18.62
C THR A 2 -4.02 -10.33 17.39
N ARG A 3 -5.09 -9.56 17.58
CA ARG A 3 -5.77 -8.80 16.51
C ARG A 3 -5.63 -7.30 16.66
N ARG A 4 -5.60 -6.82 17.90
CA ARG A 4 -5.56 -5.39 18.21
C ARG A 4 -4.11 -4.97 18.42
N TYR A 5 -3.67 -3.98 17.65
CA TYR A 5 -2.35 -3.39 17.83
C TYR A 5 -2.37 -2.51 19.09
N SER A 6 -1.42 -2.76 20.00
CA SER A 6 -1.17 -1.95 21.19
C SER A 6 0.28 -2.15 21.64
N ALA A 7 0.81 -1.27 22.48
CA ALA A 7 2.18 -1.41 23.01
C ALA A 7 2.40 -2.76 23.71
N LEU A 8 1.45 -3.20 24.52
CA LEU A 8 1.50 -4.49 25.21
C LEU A 8 1.47 -5.67 24.22
N SER A 9 0.63 -5.56 23.19
CA SER A 9 0.53 -6.55 22.12
C SER A 9 1.84 -6.67 21.35
N LEU A 10 2.47 -5.54 21.01
CA LEU A 10 3.76 -5.50 20.32
C LEU A 10 4.88 -6.08 21.18
N PHE A 11 4.91 -5.77 22.47
CA PHE A 11 5.89 -6.35 23.40
C PHE A 11 5.72 -7.87 23.52
N LYS A 12 4.49 -8.33 23.75
CA LYS A 12 4.16 -9.76 23.84
C LYS A 12 4.52 -10.51 22.56
N GLU A 13 4.07 -10.01 21.40
CA GLU A 13 4.33 -10.66 20.12
C GLU A 13 5.81 -10.54 19.71
N GLY A 14 6.50 -9.47 20.13
CA GLY A 14 7.95 -9.34 19.96
C GLY A 14 8.73 -10.44 20.69
N LEU A 15 8.37 -10.71 21.95
CA LEU A 15 8.93 -11.83 22.71
C LEU A 15 8.54 -13.19 22.14
N ALA A 16 7.34 -13.29 21.55
CA ALA A 16 6.85 -14.52 20.91
C ALA A 16 7.36 -14.72 19.46
N GLY A 17 8.27 -13.88 18.96
CA GLY A 17 8.83 -14.02 17.62
C GLY A 17 7.86 -13.71 16.47
N GLN A 18 6.87 -12.85 16.70
CA GLN A 18 5.90 -12.36 15.69
C GLN A 18 4.96 -13.44 15.11
N ILE A 19 4.74 -14.56 15.82
CA ILE A 19 3.91 -15.67 15.30
C ILE A 19 2.43 -15.60 15.70
N GLY A 20 2.06 -14.81 16.71
CA GLY A 20 0.70 -14.81 17.26
C GLY A 20 -0.28 -13.89 16.54
N TRP A 21 0.16 -13.15 15.51
CA TRP A 21 -0.67 -12.22 14.75
C TRP A 21 -1.77 -12.93 13.96
N LYS A 22 -2.98 -12.38 14.02
CA LYS A 22 -4.05 -12.76 13.09
C LYS A 22 -3.74 -12.19 11.70
N GLN A 23 -4.04 -12.95 10.65
CA GLN A 23 -3.93 -12.50 9.26
C GLN A 23 -4.66 -11.16 9.04
N ALA A 24 -3.94 -10.17 8.51
CA ALA A 24 -4.46 -8.81 8.31
C ALA A 24 -5.47 -8.73 7.16
N TRP A 25 -5.28 -9.53 6.12
CA TRP A 25 -6.09 -9.53 4.91
C TRP A 25 -6.70 -10.90 4.68
N ARG A 26 -7.93 -10.94 4.15
CA ARG A 26 -8.51 -12.19 3.68
C ARG A 26 -7.86 -12.57 2.35
N SER A 27 -7.73 -13.87 2.07
CA SER A 27 -7.30 -14.39 0.77
C SER A 27 -8.43 -15.18 0.11
N PRO A 28 -9.52 -14.52 -0.32
CA PRO A 28 -10.63 -15.18 -0.99
C PRO A 28 -10.25 -15.57 -2.42
N GLU A 29 -10.89 -16.60 -2.96
CA GLU A 29 -10.85 -16.87 -4.39
C GLU A 29 -11.47 -15.71 -5.19
N PRO A 30 -10.93 -15.38 -6.38
CA PRO A 30 -11.51 -14.37 -7.26
C PRO A 30 -12.94 -14.73 -7.66
N LYS A 31 -13.84 -13.75 -7.56
CA LYS A 31 -15.21 -13.89 -8.05
C LYS A 31 -15.23 -13.74 -9.58
N PRO A 32 -16.26 -14.28 -10.26
CA PRO A 32 -16.40 -14.14 -11.71
C PRO A 32 -16.54 -12.68 -12.19
N ALA A 33 -17.07 -11.79 -11.34
CA ALA A 33 -17.33 -10.40 -11.71
C ALA A 33 -17.17 -9.44 -10.53
N TYR A 34 -16.73 -8.22 -10.86
CA TYR A 34 -16.52 -7.11 -9.94
C TYR A 34 -17.02 -5.81 -10.59
N ASP A 35 -17.41 -4.84 -9.78
CA ASP A 35 -17.78 -3.50 -10.24
C ASP A 35 -16.55 -2.70 -10.68
N ALA A 36 -15.42 -2.96 -10.02
CA ALA A 36 -14.13 -2.39 -10.37
C ALA A 36 -12.99 -3.36 -10.04
N ILE A 37 -11.94 -3.34 -10.87
CA ILE A 37 -10.72 -4.09 -10.65
C ILE A 37 -9.56 -3.08 -10.62
N VAL A 38 -8.81 -3.07 -9.52
CA VAL A 38 -7.62 -2.26 -9.32
C VAL A 38 -6.40 -3.15 -9.48
N ILE A 39 -5.51 -2.81 -10.42
CA ILE A 39 -4.26 -3.52 -10.64
C ILE A 39 -3.14 -2.80 -9.87
N GLY A 40 -2.51 -3.51 -8.93
CA GLY A 40 -1.47 -3.02 -8.05
C GLY A 40 -1.94 -2.85 -6.60
N GLY A 41 -1.45 -3.70 -5.70
CA GLY A 41 -1.70 -3.69 -4.26
C GLY A 41 -0.76 -2.78 -3.46
N GLY A 42 -0.30 -1.69 -4.07
CA GLY A 42 0.46 -0.64 -3.40
C GLY A 42 -0.44 0.36 -2.67
N GLY A 43 0.16 1.38 -2.05
CA GLY A 43 -0.56 2.43 -1.31
C GLY A 43 -1.64 3.12 -2.13
N HIS A 44 -1.36 3.43 -3.40
CA HIS A 44 -2.35 4.03 -4.31
C HIS A 44 -3.50 3.08 -4.59
N GLY A 45 -3.25 1.84 -5.02
CA GLY A 45 -4.32 0.92 -5.38
C GLY A 45 -5.21 0.53 -4.20
N LEU A 46 -4.62 0.33 -3.02
CA LEU A 46 -5.40 0.11 -1.80
C LEU A 46 -6.22 1.35 -1.40
N ALA A 47 -5.64 2.55 -1.51
CA ALA A 47 -6.37 3.79 -1.23
C ALA A 47 -7.52 3.99 -2.22
N THR A 48 -7.31 3.75 -3.52
CA THR A 48 -8.34 3.80 -4.54
C THR A 48 -9.48 2.83 -4.23
N ALA A 49 -9.18 1.56 -3.93
CA ALA A 49 -10.20 0.59 -3.57
C ALA A 49 -11.00 0.99 -2.33
N TYR A 50 -10.32 1.54 -1.32
CA TYR A 50 -10.96 2.09 -0.13
C TYR A 50 -11.90 3.25 -0.46
N TYR A 51 -11.46 4.23 -1.26
CA TYR A 51 -12.26 5.39 -1.64
C TYR A 51 -13.46 5.00 -2.50
N LEU A 52 -13.30 4.05 -3.44
CA LEU A 52 -14.40 3.52 -4.23
C LEU A 52 -15.49 2.91 -3.34
N ALA A 53 -15.10 2.08 -2.36
CA ALA A 53 -16.03 1.47 -1.44
C ALA A 53 -16.66 2.48 -0.47
N LYS A 54 -15.87 3.40 0.07
CA LYS A 54 -16.30 4.31 1.13
C LYS A 54 -17.08 5.51 0.62
N ASN A 55 -16.68 6.09 -0.51
CA ASN A 55 -17.20 7.37 -0.99
C ASN A 55 -18.14 7.21 -2.20
N HIS A 56 -17.94 6.15 -2.99
CA HIS A 56 -18.70 5.93 -4.22
C HIS A 56 -19.63 4.72 -4.13
N ASN A 57 -19.75 4.10 -2.94
CA ASN A 57 -20.60 2.94 -2.68
C ASN A 57 -20.34 1.74 -3.64
N VAL A 58 -19.12 1.64 -4.16
CA VAL A 58 -18.71 0.53 -5.03
C VAL A 58 -18.28 -0.64 -4.15
N ALA A 59 -19.19 -1.59 -3.93
CA ALA A 59 -19.00 -2.64 -2.92
C ALA A 59 -18.13 -3.82 -3.40
N ARG A 60 -18.09 -4.12 -4.71
CA ARG A 60 -17.34 -5.26 -5.27
C ARG A 60 -16.09 -4.78 -5.98
N VAL A 61 -15.08 -4.39 -5.21
CA VAL A 61 -13.76 -4.02 -5.74
C VAL A 61 -12.77 -5.17 -5.55
N ALA A 62 -12.11 -5.59 -6.62
CA ALA A 62 -10.95 -6.47 -6.56
C ALA A 62 -9.66 -5.65 -6.60
N VAL A 63 -8.67 -6.01 -5.78
CA VAL A 63 -7.30 -5.50 -5.91
C VAL A 63 -6.40 -6.67 -6.25
N LEU A 64 -5.74 -6.60 -7.40
CA LEU A 64 -4.83 -7.65 -7.88
C LEU A 64 -3.39 -7.18 -7.73
N GLU A 65 -2.57 -7.98 -7.06
CA GLU A 65 -1.15 -7.73 -6.86
C GLU A 65 -0.36 -8.98 -7.25
N LYS A 66 0.72 -8.81 -8.02
CA LYS A 66 1.56 -9.91 -8.47
C LYS A 66 2.42 -10.47 -7.34
N SER A 67 2.80 -9.62 -6.38
CA SER A 67 3.71 -9.95 -5.29
C SER A 67 3.04 -9.78 -3.93
N TRP A 68 3.80 -9.48 -2.88
CA TRP A 68 3.20 -9.18 -1.57
C TRP A 68 2.59 -7.77 -1.57
N ILE A 69 1.43 -7.65 -0.93
CA ILE A 69 0.71 -6.37 -0.76
C ILE A 69 1.66 -5.34 -0.14
N GLY A 70 1.70 -4.14 -0.73
CA GLY A 70 2.58 -3.05 -0.30
C GLY A 70 4.06 -3.23 -0.66
N GLY A 71 4.44 -4.29 -1.36
CA GLY A 71 5.85 -4.64 -1.62
C GLY A 71 6.60 -3.81 -2.66
N GLY A 72 5.87 -3.02 -3.42
CA GLY A 72 6.45 -2.07 -4.37
C GLY A 72 7.03 -0.84 -3.66
N ASN A 73 6.94 0.32 -4.32
CA ASN A 73 7.50 1.57 -3.79
C ASN A 73 6.95 1.94 -2.41
N THR A 74 5.70 1.59 -2.11
CA THR A 74 5.05 1.87 -0.82
C THR A 74 5.86 1.31 0.36
N GLY A 75 6.27 0.04 0.30
CA GLY A 75 7.04 -0.61 1.36
C GLY A 75 8.53 -0.27 1.36
N ARG A 76 9.05 0.41 0.33
CA ARG A 76 10.47 0.80 0.22
C ARG A 76 10.73 2.28 0.52
N SER A 77 9.66 3.10 0.51
CA SER A 77 9.75 4.50 0.87
C SER A 77 10.04 4.68 2.37
N LYS A 78 10.75 5.75 2.75
CA LYS A 78 11.04 6.08 4.16
C LYS A 78 9.84 6.73 4.88
N LEU A 79 8.62 6.62 4.33
CA LEU A 79 7.39 7.23 4.85
C LEU A 79 7.55 8.74 5.16
N ARG A 80 8.19 9.49 4.26
CA ARG A 80 8.31 10.95 4.43
C ARG A 80 7.10 11.64 3.79
N ILE A 81 6.31 12.34 4.61
CA ILE A 81 5.12 13.07 4.18
C ILE A 81 5.42 14.56 4.35
N HIS A 82 5.25 15.34 3.28
CA HIS A 82 5.37 16.78 3.28
C HIS A 82 4.01 17.39 2.94
N VAL A 83 3.55 18.33 3.76
CA VAL A 83 2.27 19.03 3.55
C VAL A 83 2.50 20.48 3.09
N ASP A 84 3.74 20.94 3.20
CA ASP A 84 4.20 22.32 2.95
C ASP A 84 4.87 22.50 1.58
N ARG A 85 5.21 21.41 0.89
CA ARG A 85 5.98 21.50 -0.35
C ARG A 85 5.06 21.71 -1.56
N GLY A 86 4.92 22.97 -1.97
CA GLY A 86 4.40 23.37 -3.28
C GLY A 86 5.35 22.98 -4.44
N LEU A 87 5.38 23.77 -5.52
CA LEU A 87 6.09 23.53 -6.80
C LEU A 87 7.51 22.91 -6.67
N ALA A 88 8.25 23.26 -5.60
CA ALA A 88 9.58 22.71 -5.31
C ALA A 88 9.60 21.18 -5.07
N ALA A 89 8.59 20.59 -4.42
CA ALA A 89 8.51 19.13 -4.31
C ALA A 89 8.23 18.48 -5.67
N TYR A 90 7.35 19.09 -6.46
CA TYR A 90 7.02 18.56 -7.79
C TYR A 90 8.26 18.55 -8.69
N LEU A 91 9.02 19.64 -8.72
CA LEU A 91 10.28 19.73 -9.44
C LEU A 91 11.33 18.75 -8.91
N TRP A 92 11.46 18.61 -7.59
CA TRP A 92 12.39 17.63 -7.00
C TRP A 92 12.07 16.19 -7.38
N THR A 93 10.81 15.79 -7.27
CA THR A 93 10.36 14.43 -7.65
C THR A 93 10.52 14.20 -9.15
N TRP A 94 10.25 15.20 -9.98
CA TRP A 94 10.48 15.11 -11.43
C TRP A 94 11.98 14.96 -11.74
N MET A 95 12.86 15.72 -11.09
CA MET A 95 14.31 15.62 -11.27
C MET A 95 14.86 14.26 -10.82
N GLU A 96 14.40 13.70 -9.69
CA GLU A 96 14.76 12.35 -9.24
C GLU A 96 14.31 11.27 -10.24
N GLN A 97 13.14 11.43 -10.85
CA GLN A 97 12.65 10.51 -11.89
C GLN A 97 13.39 10.66 -13.23
N ALA A 98 13.74 11.88 -13.62
CA ALA A 98 14.50 12.14 -14.85
C ALA A 98 15.93 11.59 -14.78
N THR A 99 16.56 11.66 -13.61
CA THR A 99 17.95 11.18 -13.39
C THR A 99 18.07 9.69 -13.12
N SER A 100 16.97 9.01 -12.80
CA SER A 100 16.90 7.55 -12.61
C SER A 100 16.58 6.79 -13.90
N ARG A 101 16.28 7.51 -15.00
CA ARG A 101 16.09 6.92 -16.32
C ARG A 101 17.42 6.52 -16.96
N PRO A 102 17.59 5.26 -17.41
CA PRO A 102 18.84 4.77 -17.98
C PRO A 102 19.25 5.51 -19.27
N GLU A 103 18.29 6.05 -20.03
CA GLU A 103 18.52 6.86 -21.23
C GLU A 103 19.13 8.26 -20.97
N ALA A 104 19.12 8.73 -19.72
CA ALA A 104 19.64 10.05 -19.34
C ALA A 104 21.13 10.03 -18.93
N ARG A 105 21.78 8.86 -18.93
CA ARG A 105 23.21 8.68 -18.58
C ARG A 105 24.10 8.51 -19.83
N ALA A 106 23.87 9.31 -20.87
CA ALA A 106 24.73 9.40 -22.04
C ALA A 106 25.74 10.53 -21.89
#